data_AF-A0A7L0DSB3-F1
#
_entry.id   AF-A0A7L0DSB3-F1
#
_cell.length_a   1.000
_cell.length_b   1.000
_cell.length_c   1.000
_cell.angle_alpha   90.00
_cell.angle_beta   90.00
_cell.angle_gamma   90.00
#
_symmetry.space_group_name_H-M   'P 1'
#
loop_
_entity.id
_entity.type
_entity.pdbx_description
1 polymer ?
#
loop_
_entity_poly.entity_id
_entity_poly.type
_entity_poly.pdbx_seq_one_letter_code
_entity_poly.pdbx_strand_id
1 'polypeptide(L)'
;LFPGAKMGFFTFIKVMMILFNLAIFLGGGTLLGVGIWATVDGQSFLDIFGSLSSSVLQVVNVSYFLIAIGAILLVIGFLGCYGAQKESKCLLMMFFSVVLIILIAEIAAAVVALVYTGLAETLLTAVVTPLLKEKYGVDKTFTHIWNVTMTEVHCCGLSNYTDFNSSFWLDEHGTYPAPCCGVFGESLPLACPHLCGYLLQGCFNQILHEIKTNAGVVGGVAAGIAALEIASLVVSMYLYCHLDQK
;
A
#
# COMPACT_ATOMS: atom_id res chain seq x y z
N LEU A 1 -7.89 47.95 7.28
CA LEU A 1 -7.40 46.67 6.71
C LEU A 1 -8.63 45.81 6.38
N PHE A 2 -8.89 45.56 5.09
CA PHE A 2 -10.20 45.21 4.52
C PHE A 2 -10.92 43.98 5.14
N PRO A 3 -12.04 44.16 5.87
CA PRO A 3 -12.82 43.06 6.44
C PRO A 3 -13.49 42.17 5.38
N GLY A 4 -13.81 42.71 4.19
CA GLY A 4 -14.40 41.94 3.08
C GLY A 4 -13.47 40.89 2.46
N ALA A 5 -12.16 41.17 2.39
CA ALA A 5 -11.18 40.22 1.85
C ALA A 5 -10.95 39.02 2.80
N LYS A 6 -11.02 39.25 4.12
CA LYS A 6 -10.88 38.20 5.15
C LYS A 6 -12.04 37.20 5.11
N MET A 7 -13.27 37.67 4.90
CA MET A 7 -14.46 36.82 4.80
C MET A 7 -14.45 35.95 3.51
N GLY A 8 -13.96 36.50 2.40
CA GLY A 8 -13.80 35.77 1.14
C GLY A 8 -12.76 34.66 1.21
N PHE A 9 -11.59 34.93 1.81
CA PHE A 9 -10.52 33.95 1.95
C PHE A 9 -10.91 32.77 2.85
N PHE A 10 -11.53 33.04 4.01
CA PHE A 10 -12.02 31.97 4.89
C PHE A 10 -13.02 31.05 4.18
N THR A 11 -13.98 31.65 3.47
CA THR A 11 -14.99 30.90 2.70
C THR A 11 -14.34 30.07 1.59
N PHE A 12 -13.36 30.62 0.87
CA PHE A 12 -12.62 29.90 -0.16
C PHE A 12 -11.89 28.67 0.41
N ILE A 13 -11.11 28.85 1.47
CA ILE A 13 -10.36 27.75 2.12
C ILE A 13 -11.30 26.67 2.65
N LYS A 14 -12.42 27.07 3.27
CA LYS A 14 -13.47 26.14 3.73
C LYS A 14 -14.06 25.34 2.58
N VAL A 15 -14.43 25.97 1.47
CA VAL A 15 -15.01 25.30 0.30
C VAL A 15 -13.99 24.34 -0.33
N MET A 16 -12.73 24.76 -0.48
CA MET A 16 -11.67 23.88 -1.00
C MET A 16 -11.49 22.66 -0.10
N MET A 17 -11.42 22.83 1.22
CA MET A 17 -11.31 21.73 2.17
C MET A 17 -12.48 20.74 2.03
N ILE A 18 -13.70 21.24 1.90
CA ILE A 18 -14.89 20.40 1.72
C ILE A 18 -14.81 19.63 0.39
N LEU A 19 -14.43 20.28 -0.71
CA LEU A 19 -14.33 19.63 -2.02
C LEU A 19 -13.26 18.53 -2.04
N PHE A 20 -12.07 18.79 -1.51
CA PHE A 20 -10.99 17.79 -1.46
C PHE A 20 -11.37 16.61 -0.56
N ASN A 21 -11.90 16.86 0.63
CA ASN A 21 -12.33 15.77 1.52
C ASN A 21 -13.53 15.00 0.96
N LEU A 22 -14.36 15.63 0.13
CA LEU A 22 -15.48 14.95 -0.53
C LEU A 22 -14.97 14.02 -1.61
N ALA A 23 -13.96 14.43 -2.38
CA ALA A 23 -13.29 13.56 -3.33
C ALA A 23 -12.64 12.36 -2.62
N ILE A 24 -11.99 12.58 -1.48
CA ILE A 24 -11.41 11.51 -0.65
C ILE A 24 -12.51 10.58 -0.11
N PHE A 25 -13.63 11.13 0.36
CA PHE A 25 -14.77 10.34 0.85
C PHE A 25 -15.36 9.45 -0.25
N LEU A 26 -15.60 10.02 -1.43
CA LEU A 26 -16.13 9.30 -2.58
C LEU A 26 -15.13 8.25 -3.07
N GLY A 27 -13.85 8.58 -3.16
CA GLY A 27 -12.78 7.65 -3.51
C GLY A 27 -12.62 6.52 -2.48
N GLY A 28 -12.71 6.83 -1.20
CA GLY A 28 -12.73 5.82 -0.13
C GLY A 28 -13.93 4.89 -0.24
N GLY A 29 -15.11 5.44 -0.54
CA GLY A 29 -16.33 4.66 -0.78
C GLY A 29 -16.25 3.76 -2.01
N THR A 30 -15.64 4.23 -3.11
CA THR A 30 -15.42 3.38 -4.29
C THR A 30 -14.41 2.28 -4.01
N LEU A 31 -13.28 2.58 -3.35
CA LEU A 31 -12.29 1.57 -2.97
C LEU A 31 -12.87 0.53 -2.02
N LEU A 32 -13.64 0.96 -1.02
CA LEU A 32 -14.33 0.08 -0.08
C LEU A 32 -15.37 -0.80 -0.80
N GLY A 33 -16.18 -0.21 -1.67
CA GLY A 33 -17.19 -0.94 -2.44
C GLY A 33 -16.58 -1.96 -3.39
N VAL A 34 -15.53 -1.58 -4.12
CA VAL A 34 -14.75 -2.48 -4.98
C VAL A 34 -14.12 -3.58 -4.15
N GLY A 35 -13.54 -3.27 -3.00
CA GLY A 35 -12.97 -4.23 -2.08
C GLY A 35 -14.02 -5.25 -1.61
N ILE A 36 -15.16 -4.80 -1.10
CA ILE A 36 -16.24 -5.70 -0.65
C ILE A 36 -16.74 -6.56 -1.81
N TRP A 37 -16.95 -5.98 -2.99
CA TRP A 37 -17.40 -6.73 -4.16
C TRP A 37 -16.40 -7.81 -4.56
N ALA A 38 -15.12 -7.46 -4.63
CA ALA A 38 -14.01 -8.37 -4.87
C ALA A 38 -13.90 -9.50 -3.83
N THR A 39 -14.19 -9.22 -2.55
CA THR A 39 -14.19 -10.22 -1.48
C THR A 39 -15.40 -11.16 -1.55
N VAL A 40 -16.60 -10.62 -1.82
CA VAL A 40 -17.86 -11.38 -1.75
C VAL A 40 -18.14 -12.15 -3.05
N ASP A 41 -17.84 -11.55 -4.20
CA ASP A 41 -18.13 -12.12 -5.52
C ASP A 41 -16.94 -11.93 -6.47
N GLY A 42 -15.81 -12.49 -6.07
CA GLY A 42 -14.58 -12.41 -6.84
C GLY A 42 -14.65 -13.06 -8.22
N GLN A 43 -15.59 -13.99 -8.48
CA GLN A 43 -15.81 -14.57 -9.81
C GLN A 43 -16.38 -13.54 -10.78
N SER A 44 -17.48 -12.86 -10.43
CA SER A 44 -18.02 -11.78 -11.27
C SER A 44 -17.06 -10.61 -11.44
N PHE A 45 -16.25 -10.32 -10.41
CA PHE A 45 -15.17 -9.33 -10.53
C PHE A 45 -14.13 -9.75 -11.58
N LEU A 46 -13.73 -11.02 -11.61
CA LEU A 46 -12.83 -11.55 -12.62
C LEU A 46 -13.46 -11.68 -14.00
N ASP A 47 -14.76 -11.91 -14.13
CA ASP A 47 -15.39 -11.95 -15.46
C ASP A 47 -15.33 -10.58 -16.16
N ILE A 48 -15.31 -9.49 -15.38
CA ILE A 48 -15.24 -8.12 -15.89
C ILE A 48 -13.79 -7.63 -16.01
N PHE A 49 -12.93 -7.99 -15.06
CA PHE A 49 -11.54 -7.50 -14.97
C PHE A 49 -10.48 -8.59 -15.15
N GLY A 50 -10.84 -9.79 -15.62
CA GLY A 50 -10.00 -10.99 -15.65
C GLY A 50 -8.75 -10.88 -16.54
N SER A 51 -8.68 -9.86 -17.40
CA SER A 51 -7.44 -9.50 -18.09
C SER A 51 -6.36 -8.94 -17.15
N LEU A 52 -6.71 -8.53 -15.93
CA LEU A 52 -5.83 -7.96 -14.92
C LEU A 52 -5.46 -8.95 -13.79
N SER A 53 -6.15 -10.08 -13.65
CA SER A 53 -5.91 -11.05 -12.56
C SER A 53 -6.25 -12.48 -12.98
N SER A 54 -5.37 -13.42 -12.60
CA SER A 54 -5.44 -14.82 -13.01
C SER A 54 -6.21 -15.71 -12.03
N SER A 55 -6.63 -15.23 -10.85
CA SER A 55 -7.27 -16.08 -9.83
C SER A 55 -8.16 -15.35 -8.82
N VAL A 56 -9.32 -15.94 -8.47
CA VAL A 56 -10.35 -15.30 -7.62
C VAL A 56 -9.84 -15.02 -6.22
N LEU A 57 -9.02 -15.91 -5.68
CA LEU A 57 -8.47 -15.75 -4.34
C LEU A 57 -7.57 -14.50 -4.28
N GLN A 58 -6.83 -14.18 -5.35
CA GLN A 58 -5.95 -12.99 -5.48
C GLN A 58 -6.72 -11.70 -5.24
N VAL A 59 -7.89 -11.61 -5.85
CA VAL A 59 -8.82 -10.49 -5.73
C VAL A 59 -9.34 -10.36 -4.30
N VAL A 60 -9.58 -11.46 -3.59
CA VAL A 60 -10.12 -11.48 -2.21
C VAL A 60 -9.12 -10.95 -1.17
N ASN A 61 -7.81 -11.19 -1.32
CA ASN A 61 -6.83 -10.75 -0.30
C ASN A 61 -6.29 -9.33 -0.55
N VAL A 62 -6.09 -8.94 -1.81
CA VAL A 62 -5.83 -7.52 -2.17
C VAL A 62 -7.07 -6.67 -1.84
N SER A 63 -8.26 -7.25 -1.92
CA SER A 63 -9.47 -6.55 -1.51
C SER A 63 -9.56 -6.29 -0.01
N TYR A 64 -8.97 -7.11 0.87
CA TYR A 64 -8.87 -6.73 2.28
C TYR A 64 -8.04 -5.45 2.49
N PHE A 65 -6.97 -5.25 1.71
CA PHE A 65 -6.23 -3.98 1.73
C PHE A 65 -7.07 -2.83 1.16
N LEU A 66 -7.79 -3.04 0.05
CA LEU A 66 -8.71 -2.04 -0.52
C LEU A 66 -9.84 -1.67 0.47
N ILE A 67 -10.38 -2.64 1.19
CA ILE A 67 -11.37 -2.45 2.25
C ILE A 67 -10.78 -1.62 3.39
N ALA A 68 -9.59 -1.98 3.87
CA ALA A 68 -8.94 -1.28 4.98
C ALA A 68 -8.61 0.18 4.61
N ILE A 69 -7.94 0.40 3.48
CA ILE A 69 -7.59 1.74 2.98
C ILE A 69 -8.86 2.53 2.65
N GLY A 70 -9.82 1.92 1.95
CA GLY A 70 -11.09 2.54 1.60
C GLY A 70 -11.88 3.00 2.82
N ALA A 71 -11.95 2.17 3.87
CA ALA A 71 -12.60 2.51 5.13
C ALA A 71 -11.90 3.69 5.84
N ILE A 72 -10.57 3.68 5.90
CA ILE A 72 -9.79 4.78 6.50
C ILE A 72 -10.05 6.09 5.74
N LEU A 73 -9.95 6.08 4.41
CA LEU A 73 -10.20 7.26 3.57
C LEU A 73 -11.64 7.76 3.70
N LEU A 74 -12.62 6.85 3.79
CA LEU A 74 -14.02 7.20 3.98
C LEU A 74 -14.24 7.90 5.33
N VAL A 75 -13.65 7.40 6.42
CA VAL A 75 -13.75 8.04 7.73
C VAL A 75 -13.07 9.40 7.74
N ILE A 76 -11.85 9.52 7.20
CA ILE A 76 -11.11 10.78 7.15
C ILE A 76 -11.85 11.82 6.31
N GLY A 77 -12.31 11.43 5.11
CA GLY A 77 -13.09 12.29 4.22
C GLY A 77 -14.40 12.76 4.88
N PHE A 78 -15.10 11.87 5.60
CA PHE A 78 -16.30 12.24 6.35
C PHE A 78 -15.99 13.26 7.44
N LEU A 79 -14.96 13.02 8.26
CA LEU A 79 -14.55 13.94 9.33
C LEU A 79 -14.16 15.32 8.77
N GLY A 80 -13.40 15.35 7.68
CA GLY A 80 -12.97 16.59 7.02
C GLY A 80 -14.13 17.38 6.43
N CYS A 81 -15.00 16.73 5.64
CA CYS A 81 -16.19 17.39 5.05
C CYS A 81 -17.16 17.88 6.12
N TYR A 82 -17.57 16.97 7.02
CA TYR A 82 -18.62 17.25 7.99
C TYR A 82 -18.12 18.21 9.07
N GLY A 83 -16.86 18.11 9.47
CA GLY A 83 -16.21 19.06 10.38
C GLY A 83 -16.16 20.48 9.82
N ALA A 84 -15.74 20.63 8.56
CA ALA A 84 -15.74 21.93 7.89
C ALA A 84 -17.18 22.46 7.69
N GLN A 85 -18.11 21.64 7.21
CA GLN A 85 -19.49 22.07 6.93
C GLN A 85 -20.23 22.50 8.20
N LYS A 86 -20.16 21.70 9.27
CA LYS A 86 -20.84 21.98 10.54
C LYS A 86 -20.12 22.98 11.43
N GLU A 87 -18.94 23.47 11.02
CA GLU A 87 -18.11 24.35 11.84
C GLU A 87 -17.89 23.77 13.25
N SER A 88 -17.74 22.43 13.34
CA SER A 88 -17.60 21.72 14.61
C SER A 88 -16.13 21.57 14.98
N LYS A 89 -15.73 22.27 16.04
CA LYS A 89 -14.36 22.21 16.60
C LYS A 89 -13.92 20.78 16.92
N CYS A 90 -14.82 19.96 17.46
CA CYS A 90 -14.51 18.57 17.83
C CYS A 90 -14.21 17.69 16.61
N LEU A 91 -15.04 17.76 15.55
CA LEU A 91 -14.81 17.00 14.32
C LEU A 91 -13.52 17.43 13.62
N LEU A 92 -13.24 18.74 13.61
CA LEU A 92 -12.06 19.31 13.00
C LEU A 92 -10.78 18.89 13.74
N MET A 93 -10.82 18.84 15.07
CA MET A 93 -9.73 18.31 15.90
C MET A 93 -9.53 16.81 15.69
N MET A 94 -10.59 16.01 15.58
CA MET A 94 -10.46 14.59 15.27
C MET A 94 -9.82 14.37 13.89
N PHE A 95 -10.26 15.11 12.87
CA PHE A 95 -9.63 15.10 11.56
C PHE A 95 -8.13 15.45 11.65
N PHE A 96 -7.79 16.53 12.35
CA PHE A 96 -6.41 16.95 12.56
C PHE A 96 -5.58 15.87 13.25
N SER A 97 -6.09 15.27 14.33
CA SER A 97 -5.37 14.22 15.08
C SER A 97 -5.13 12.98 14.24
N VAL A 98 -6.11 12.52 13.46
CA VAL A 98 -5.95 11.34 12.61
C VAL A 98 -4.90 11.60 11.52
N VAL A 99 -4.99 12.72 10.81
CA VAL A 99 -4.00 13.07 9.76
C VAL A 99 -2.60 13.25 10.36
N LEU A 100 -2.48 13.85 11.56
CA LEU A 100 -1.20 14.00 12.24
C LEU A 100 -0.57 12.64 12.59
N ILE A 101 -1.37 11.68 13.06
CA ILE A 101 -0.90 10.32 13.36
C ILE A 101 -0.39 9.64 12.09
N ILE A 102 -1.10 9.79 10.96
CA ILE A 102 -0.69 9.23 9.67
C ILE A 102 0.65 9.85 9.24
N LEU A 103 0.78 11.18 9.27
CA LEU A 103 2.03 11.87 8.94
C LEU A 103 3.21 11.39 9.80
N ILE A 104 3.01 11.19 11.10
CA ILE A 104 4.05 10.65 12.00
C ILE A 104 4.40 9.22 11.61
N ALA A 105 3.41 8.38 11.30
CA ALA A 105 3.63 7.00 10.88
C ALA A 105 4.38 6.93 9.53
N GLU A 106 4.05 7.81 8.58
CA GLU A 106 4.75 7.92 7.29
C GLU A 106 6.20 8.33 7.46
N ILE A 107 6.49 9.33 8.29
CA ILE A 107 7.86 9.76 8.59
C ILE A 107 8.63 8.62 9.28
N ALA A 108 8.03 7.95 10.26
CA ALA A 108 8.67 6.82 10.94
C ALA A 108 8.98 5.67 9.97
N ALA A 109 8.03 5.31 9.11
CA ALA A 109 8.21 4.29 8.08
C ALA A 109 9.33 4.68 7.09
N ALA A 110 9.35 5.93 6.64
CA ALA A 110 10.39 6.44 5.75
C ALA A 110 11.79 6.40 6.39
N VAL A 111 11.91 6.77 7.68
CA VAL A 111 13.18 6.68 8.42
C VAL A 111 13.63 5.22 8.55
N VAL A 112 12.73 4.31 8.93
CA VAL A 112 13.06 2.87 9.03
C VAL A 112 13.51 2.31 7.68
N ALA A 113 12.78 2.64 6.61
CA ALA A 113 13.08 2.14 5.26
C ALA A 113 14.39 2.69 4.69
N LEU A 114 14.70 3.98 4.90
CA LEU A 114 15.87 4.64 4.28
C LEU A 114 17.13 4.55 5.12
N VAL A 115 17.02 4.71 6.44
CA VAL A 115 18.17 4.77 7.35
C VAL A 115 18.52 3.39 7.88
N TYR A 116 17.51 2.59 8.23
CA TYR A 116 17.68 1.31 8.90
C TYR A 116 17.33 0.13 7.97
N THR A 117 17.89 0.11 6.77
CA THR A 117 17.67 -0.96 5.78
C THR A 117 17.86 -2.37 6.35
N GLY A 118 18.90 -2.60 7.16
CA GLY A 118 19.10 -3.89 7.84
C GLY A 118 18.05 -4.22 8.90
N LEU A 119 17.48 -3.23 9.59
CA LEU A 119 16.36 -3.45 10.51
C LEU A 119 15.08 -3.76 9.73
N ALA A 120 14.83 -3.05 8.63
CA ALA A 120 13.72 -3.31 7.73
C ALA A 120 13.79 -4.74 7.17
N GLU A 121 14.97 -5.17 6.72
CA GLU A 121 15.21 -6.55 6.27
C GLU A 121 14.90 -7.55 7.38
N THR A 122 15.39 -7.31 8.59
CA THR A 122 15.19 -8.20 9.74
C THR A 122 13.71 -8.35 10.09
N LEU A 123 12.97 -7.24 10.17
CA LEU A 123 11.55 -7.24 10.47
C LEU A 123 10.74 -7.94 9.37
N LEU A 124 11.05 -7.66 8.11
CA LEU A 124 10.40 -8.32 6.97
C LEU A 124 10.72 -9.81 6.94
N THR A 125 11.97 -10.21 7.18
CA THR A 125 12.37 -11.62 7.21
C THR A 125 11.65 -12.38 8.32
N ALA A 126 11.51 -11.76 9.50
CA ALA A 126 10.79 -12.36 10.63
C ALA A 126 9.30 -12.59 10.35
N VAL A 127 8.67 -11.77 9.50
CA VAL A 127 7.24 -11.86 9.17
C VAL A 127 6.98 -12.67 7.90
N VAL A 128 7.73 -12.42 6.83
CA VAL A 128 7.44 -12.93 5.49
C VAL A 128 8.04 -14.31 5.27
N THR A 129 9.24 -14.62 5.78
CA THR A 129 9.85 -15.95 5.61
C THR A 129 9.00 -17.09 6.20
N PRO A 130 8.40 -16.98 7.42
CA PRO A 130 7.51 -18.03 7.90
C PRO A 130 6.22 -18.13 7.07
N LEU A 131 5.65 -17.00 6.63
CA LEU A 131 4.49 -17.00 5.73
C LEU A 131 4.81 -17.66 4.39
N LEU A 132 6.01 -17.41 3.84
CA LEU A 132 6.55 -18.08 2.67
C LEU A 132 6.57 -19.60 2.84
N LYS A 133 7.02 -20.10 3.98
CA LYS A 133 7.10 -21.54 4.21
C LYS A 133 5.74 -22.21 4.39
N GLU A 134 4.83 -21.55 5.09
CA GLU A 134 3.53 -22.12 5.48
C GLU A 134 2.42 -21.90 4.46
N LYS A 135 2.43 -20.75 3.77
CA LYS A 135 1.31 -20.30 2.92
C LYS A 135 1.60 -20.38 1.44
N TYR A 136 2.86 -20.40 1.01
CA TYR A 136 3.20 -20.55 -0.40
C TYR A 136 2.93 -21.99 -0.87
N GLY A 137 2.12 -22.15 -1.92
CA GLY A 137 1.55 -23.42 -2.39
C GLY A 137 0.20 -23.77 -1.78
N VAL A 138 -0.05 -23.38 -0.52
CA VAL A 138 -1.31 -23.64 0.20
C VAL A 138 -2.36 -22.57 -0.13
N ASP A 139 -1.99 -21.31 0.07
CA ASP A 139 -2.82 -20.16 -0.18
C ASP A 139 -2.55 -19.66 -1.60
N LYS A 140 -3.51 -19.87 -2.50
CA LYS A 140 -3.38 -19.51 -3.92
C LYS A 140 -3.15 -18.01 -4.13
N THR A 141 -3.67 -17.17 -3.25
CA THR A 141 -3.49 -15.71 -3.32
C THR A 141 -2.07 -15.33 -2.96
N PHE A 142 -1.63 -15.80 -1.79
CA PHE A 142 -0.30 -15.49 -1.30
C PHE A 142 0.75 -16.00 -2.29
N THR A 143 0.56 -17.21 -2.82
CA THR A 143 1.40 -17.80 -3.86
C THR A 143 1.45 -16.95 -5.12
N HIS A 144 0.31 -16.42 -5.58
CA HIS A 144 0.26 -15.59 -6.79
C HIS A 144 0.89 -14.21 -6.59
N ILE A 145 0.59 -13.51 -5.48
CA ILE A 145 1.22 -12.21 -5.15
C ILE A 145 2.75 -12.34 -5.19
N TRP A 146 3.25 -13.44 -4.65
CA TRP A 146 4.67 -13.73 -4.68
C TRP A 146 5.18 -14.21 -6.04
N ASN A 147 4.38 -14.91 -6.83
CA ASN A 147 4.74 -15.18 -8.22
C ASN A 147 4.90 -13.89 -9.01
N VAL A 148 3.93 -12.97 -8.94
CA VAL A 148 4.02 -11.66 -9.59
C VAL A 148 5.22 -10.89 -9.08
N THR A 149 5.43 -10.85 -7.77
CA THR A 149 6.59 -10.12 -7.22
C THR A 149 7.91 -10.70 -7.72
N MET A 150 8.08 -12.02 -7.66
CA MET A 150 9.30 -12.69 -8.12
C MET A 150 9.50 -12.55 -9.64
N THR A 151 8.42 -12.55 -10.43
CA THR A 151 8.46 -12.37 -11.88
C THR A 151 8.76 -10.92 -12.27
N GLU A 152 8.01 -9.95 -11.75
CA GLU A 152 8.14 -8.53 -12.12
C GLU A 152 9.43 -7.90 -11.59
N VAL A 153 9.88 -8.32 -10.41
CA VAL A 153 11.10 -7.81 -9.79
C VAL A 153 12.31 -8.68 -10.14
N HIS A 154 12.12 -9.79 -10.86
CA HIS A 154 13.20 -10.72 -11.25
C HIS A 154 14.05 -11.22 -10.07
N CYS A 155 13.38 -11.67 -9.01
CA CYS A 155 14.00 -12.08 -7.75
C CYS A 155 13.42 -13.41 -7.24
N CYS A 156 14.06 -14.03 -6.24
CA CYS A 156 13.58 -15.28 -5.65
C CYS A 156 13.64 -15.26 -4.12
N GLY A 157 12.51 -15.61 -3.48
CA GLY A 157 12.36 -15.53 -2.03
C GLY A 157 12.41 -14.07 -1.51
N LEU A 158 12.36 -13.88 -0.19
CA LEU A 158 12.51 -12.55 0.38
C LEU A 158 13.99 -12.16 0.44
N SER A 159 14.78 -13.00 1.12
CA SER A 159 16.23 -12.85 1.30
C SER A 159 16.99 -13.64 0.24
N ASN A 160 16.56 -14.88 -0.05
CA ASN A 160 17.09 -15.71 -1.13
C ASN A 160 16.20 -16.94 -1.39
N TYR A 161 16.52 -17.76 -2.39
CA TYR A 161 15.84 -19.02 -2.70
C TYR A 161 15.74 -19.99 -1.51
N THR A 162 16.68 -19.92 -0.57
CA THR A 162 16.70 -20.73 0.65
C THR A 162 15.51 -20.49 1.58
N ASP A 163 14.76 -19.40 1.40
CA ASP A 163 13.52 -19.14 2.14
C ASP A 163 12.47 -20.22 1.89
N PHE A 164 12.54 -20.92 0.76
CA PHE A 164 11.71 -22.07 0.43
C PHE A 164 12.23 -23.41 0.97
N ASN A 165 13.41 -23.45 1.62
CA ASN A 165 13.88 -24.69 2.24
C ASN A 165 12.97 -25.10 3.39
N SER A 166 12.54 -26.36 3.38
CA SER A 166 11.54 -26.89 4.33
C SER A 166 10.23 -26.08 4.30
N SER A 167 9.82 -25.64 3.11
CA SER A 167 8.50 -25.07 2.87
C SER A 167 7.54 -26.15 2.41
N PHE A 168 6.24 -25.92 2.63
CA PHE A 168 5.18 -26.79 2.12
C PHE A 168 5.33 -27.05 0.61
N TRP A 169 5.66 -26.01 -0.17
CA TRP A 169 5.85 -26.12 -1.61
C TRP A 169 6.95 -27.10 -2.00
N LEU A 170 8.12 -27.01 -1.36
CA LEU A 170 9.25 -27.89 -1.66
C LEU A 170 8.95 -29.34 -1.25
N ASP A 171 8.26 -29.54 -0.12
CA ASP A 171 7.87 -30.86 0.35
C ASP A 171 6.84 -31.54 -0.57
N GLU A 172 5.90 -30.76 -1.13
CA GLU A 172 4.86 -31.28 -2.02
C GLU A 172 5.34 -31.49 -3.46
N HIS A 173 6.10 -30.53 -4.02
CA HIS A 173 6.46 -30.53 -5.45
C HIS A 173 7.90 -31.00 -5.71
N GLY A 174 8.77 -31.07 -4.70
CA GLY A 174 10.17 -31.46 -4.84
C GLY A 174 11.04 -30.49 -5.63
N THR A 175 10.52 -29.30 -5.96
CA THR A 175 11.20 -28.27 -6.77
C THR A 175 10.92 -26.87 -6.24
N TYR A 176 11.85 -25.93 -6.46
CA TYR A 176 11.59 -24.51 -6.20
C TYR A 176 10.50 -23.93 -7.10
N PRO A 177 9.90 -22.80 -6.74
CA PRO A 177 8.83 -22.23 -7.53
C PRO A 177 9.26 -21.78 -8.94
N ALA A 178 8.35 -21.88 -9.90
CA ALA A 178 8.64 -21.58 -11.30
C ALA A 178 9.25 -20.18 -11.54
N PRO A 179 8.80 -19.08 -10.89
CA PRO A 179 9.44 -17.77 -11.05
C PRO A 179 10.90 -17.71 -10.59
N CYS A 180 11.28 -18.54 -9.62
CA CYS A 180 12.68 -18.70 -9.19
C CYS A 180 13.52 -19.47 -10.21
N CYS A 181 12.88 -20.25 -11.08
CA CYS A 181 13.49 -21.05 -12.14
C CYS A 181 13.23 -20.36 -13.48
N GLY A 182 13.99 -19.30 -13.78
CA GLY A 182 13.89 -18.63 -15.07
C GLY A 182 14.04 -19.62 -16.23
N VAL A 183 13.20 -19.46 -17.27
CA VAL A 183 13.41 -20.13 -18.56
C VAL A 183 14.63 -19.49 -19.21
N PHE A 184 15.82 -19.95 -18.84
CA PHE A 184 17.03 -19.60 -19.58
C PHE A 184 16.92 -20.24 -20.96
N GLY A 185 16.96 -19.38 -21.99
CA GLY A 185 16.78 -19.76 -23.39
C GLY A 185 17.56 -21.02 -23.78
N GLU A 186 16.88 -21.87 -24.54
CA GLU A 186 17.39 -22.97 -25.37
C GLU A 186 18.84 -23.42 -25.12
N SER A 187 19.11 -24.05 -23.97
CA SER A 187 20.09 -25.15 -23.80
C SER A 187 20.52 -25.29 -22.34
N LEU A 188 19.61 -25.63 -21.44
CA LEU A 188 20.00 -26.31 -20.21
C LEU A 188 19.09 -27.52 -20.02
N PRO A 189 19.62 -28.75 -20.06
CA PRO A 189 18.79 -29.93 -19.86
C PRO A 189 18.18 -29.86 -18.46
N LEU A 190 16.98 -30.41 -18.36
CA LEU A 190 16.09 -30.64 -17.21
C LEU A 190 16.73 -31.28 -15.94
N ALA A 191 18.03 -31.14 -15.71
CA ALA A 191 18.82 -31.99 -14.82
C ALA A 191 19.27 -31.32 -13.50
N CYS A 192 18.93 -30.06 -13.22
CA CYS A 192 19.38 -29.38 -12.00
C CYS A 192 18.25 -28.66 -11.23
N PRO A 193 17.46 -29.39 -10.42
CA PRO A 193 16.55 -28.78 -9.45
C PRO A 193 17.30 -27.87 -8.44
N HIS A 194 18.56 -28.18 -8.14
CA HIS A 194 19.40 -27.46 -7.18
C HIS A 194 20.02 -26.15 -7.70
N LEU A 195 20.05 -25.94 -9.01
CA LEU A 195 20.65 -24.75 -9.63
C LEU A 195 19.60 -23.72 -10.04
N CYS A 196 18.34 -23.91 -9.61
CA CYS A 196 17.28 -22.93 -9.76
C CYS A 196 17.30 -21.99 -8.55
N GLY A 197 17.19 -20.67 -8.77
CA GLY A 197 17.17 -19.65 -7.71
C GLY A 197 18.53 -19.13 -7.25
N TYR A 198 19.64 -19.87 -7.38
CA TYR A 198 20.97 -19.40 -6.93
C TYR A 198 21.50 -18.17 -7.69
N LEU A 199 21.06 -17.98 -8.94
CA LEU A 199 21.41 -16.84 -9.79
C LEU A 199 20.59 -15.59 -9.48
N LEU A 200 19.43 -15.77 -8.83
CA LEU A 200 18.54 -14.68 -8.52
C LEU A 200 18.84 -14.16 -7.11
N GLN A 201 18.83 -12.84 -6.98
CA GLN A 201 18.95 -12.18 -5.69
C GLN A 201 17.59 -12.22 -4.96
N GLY A 202 17.61 -12.11 -3.63
CA GLY A 202 16.39 -11.97 -2.84
C GLY A 202 15.60 -10.72 -3.20
N CYS A 203 14.27 -10.82 -3.15
CA CYS A 203 13.38 -9.72 -3.53
C CYS A 203 13.57 -8.47 -2.68
N PHE A 204 13.95 -8.58 -1.41
CA PHE A 204 14.20 -7.41 -0.57
C PHE A 204 15.30 -6.50 -1.16
N ASN A 205 16.44 -7.09 -1.51
CA ASN A 205 17.57 -6.36 -2.06
C ASN A 205 17.27 -5.80 -3.45
N GLN A 206 16.55 -6.56 -4.27
CA GLN A 206 16.17 -6.14 -5.62
C GLN A 206 15.15 -5.00 -5.59
N ILE A 207 14.13 -5.06 -4.72
CA ILE A 207 13.18 -3.95 -4.49
C ILE A 207 13.91 -2.70 -4.00
N LEU A 208 14.85 -2.84 -3.07
CA LEU A 208 15.65 -1.69 -2.61
C LEU A 208 16.50 -1.09 -3.73
N HIS A 209 17.05 -1.93 -4.61
CA HIS A 209 17.80 -1.47 -5.78
C HIS A 209 16.89 -0.69 -6.74
N GLU A 210 15.68 -1.18 -7.02
CA GLU A 210 14.68 -0.49 -7.84
C GLU A 210 14.24 0.84 -7.24
N ILE A 211 13.99 0.89 -5.92
CA ILE A 211 13.65 2.12 -5.21
C ILE A 211 14.79 3.14 -5.29
N LYS A 212 16.05 2.71 -5.13
CA LYS A 212 17.21 3.60 -5.25
C LYS A 212 17.40 4.10 -6.68
N THR A 213 17.15 3.25 -7.66
CA THR A 213 17.24 3.59 -9.09
C THR A 213 16.17 4.61 -9.47
N ASN A 214 14.95 4.44 -8.96
CA ASN A 214 13.80 5.31 -9.24
C ASN A 214 13.51 6.28 -8.08
N ALA A 215 14.52 6.64 -7.29
CA ALA A 215 14.35 7.41 -6.05
C ALA A 215 13.68 8.77 -6.29
N GLY A 216 13.87 9.38 -7.47
CA GLY A 216 13.21 10.63 -7.82
C GLY A 216 11.69 10.52 -7.91
N VAL A 217 11.18 9.44 -8.52
CA VAL A 217 9.72 9.23 -8.67
C VAL A 217 9.11 8.86 -7.32
N VAL A 218 9.70 7.89 -6.62
CA VAL A 218 9.21 7.44 -5.31
C VAL A 218 9.24 8.58 -4.29
N GLY A 219 10.36 9.32 -4.24
CA GLY A 219 10.51 10.48 -3.38
C GLY A 219 9.54 11.61 -3.74
N GLY A 220 9.28 11.84 -5.03
CA GLY A 220 8.31 12.83 -5.48
C GLY A 220 6.87 12.51 -5.06
N VAL A 221 6.44 11.25 -5.18
CA VAL A 221 5.13 10.80 -4.71
C VAL A 221 5.01 10.97 -3.20
N ALA A 222 6.00 10.50 -2.43
CA ALA A 222 6.01 10.62 -0.97
C ALA A 222 5.98 12.09 -0.50
N ALA A 223 6.79 12.96 -1.13
CA ALA A 223 6.79 14.39 -0.82
C ALA A 223 5.45 15.06 -1.16
N GLY A 224 4.80 14.65 -2.25
CA GLY A 224 3.47 15.13 -2.62
C GLY A 224 2.40 14.77 -1.59
N ILE A 225 2.40 13.53 -1.12
CA ILE A 225 1.48 13.07 -0.06
C ILE A 225 1.71 13.88 1.22
N ALA A 226 2.95 13.95 1.70
CA ALA A 226 3.29 14.71 2.90
C ALA A 226 2.91 16.21 2.78
N ALA A 227 3.09 16.82 1.61
CA ALA A 227 2.70 18.21 1.36
C ALA A 227 1.18 18.40 1.45
N LEU A 228 0.38 17.47 0.91
CA LEU A 228 -1.08 17.50 1.01
C LEU A 228 -1.55 17.32 2.46
N GLU A 229 -0.93 16.41 3.21
CA GLU A 229 -1.22 16.22 4.63
C GLU A 229 -0.93 17.48 5.45
N ILE A 230 0.27 18.06 5.30
CA ILE A 230 0.66 19.30 5.99
C ILE A 230 -0.31 20.43 5.63
N ALA A 231 -0.65 20.60 4.34
CA ALA A 231 -1.62 21.60 3.92
C ALA A 231 -2.99 21.39 4.59
N SER A 232 -3.46 20.15 4.67
CA SER A 232 -4.73 19.82 5.33
C SER A 232 -4.70 20.09 6.85
N LEU A 233 -3.59 19.82 7.52
CA LEU A 233 -3.39 20.13 8.95
C LEU A 233 -3.40 21.64 9.20
N VAL A 234 -2.70 22.40 8.37
CA VAL A 234 -2.67 23.88 8.44
C VAL A 234 -4.06 24.45 8.23
N VAL A 235 -4.79 23.98 7.22
CA VAL A 235 -6.16 24.44 6.93
C VAL A 235 -7.11 24.07 8.06
N SER A 236 -7.03 22.84 8.59
CA SER A 236 -7.84 22.39 9.73
C SER A 236 -7.60 23.27 10.96
N MET A 237 -6.35 23.55 11.30
CA MET A 237 -6.01 24.40 12.45
C MET A 237 -6.43 25.86 12.22
N TYR A 238 -6.29 26.37 11.00
CA TYR A 238 -6.77 27.71 10.65
C TYR A 238 -8.29 27.85 10.84
N LEU A 239 -9.07 26.88 10.35
CA LEU A 239 -10.52 26.85 10.56
C LEU A 239 -10.85 26.75 12.06
N TYR A 240 -10.14 25.89 12.81
CA TYR A 240 -10.36 25.75 14.26
C TYR A 240 -10.17 27.08 15.00
N CYS A 241 -9.04 27.76 14.77
CA CYS A 241 -8.73 29.04 15.40
C CYS A 241 -9.75 30.12 15.01
N HIS A 242 -10.21 30.14 13.75
CA HIS A 242 -11.23 31.10 13.33
C HIS A 242 -12.58 30.84 14.01
N LEU A 243 -12.96 29.57 14.21
CA LEU A 243 -14.15 29.18 14.95
C LEU A 243 -14.04 29.42 16.46
N ASP A 244 -12.81 29.51 16.99
CA ASP A 244 -12.57 29.83 18.39
C ASP A 244 -12.68 31.32 18.71
N GLN A 245 -12.47 32.17 17.70
CA GLN A 245 -12.64 33.61 17.80
C GLN A 245 -14.08 34.09 17.61
N LYS A 246 -14.99 33.22 17.15
CA LYS A 246 -16.44 33.48 17.08
C LYS A 246 -17.11 33.15 18.41
#